data_AF-A0A534X515-F1
#
_entry.id   AF-A0A534X515-F1
#
_cell.length_a   1.000
_cell.length_b   1.000
_cell.length_c   1.000
_cell.angle_alpha   90.00
_cell.angle_beta   90.00
_cell.angle_gamma   90.00
#
_symmetry.space_group_name_H-M   'P 1'
#
loop_
_entity.id
_entity.type
_entity.pdbx_description
1 polymer ?
#
loop_
_entity_poly.entity_id
_entity_poly.type
_entity_poly.pdbx_seq_one_letter_code
_entity_poly.pdbx_strand_id
1 'polypeptide(L)'
;MAPRRIRTSPPGLARSRQRPAAPSDESAALDDAIRDVDIPRVTEDEQLLNFRPRPPRAEFTHTDPWRVMRIVAEFVEGFDRLASLDKAVTVFGSARVAPDDPQYRMAEEVARLLARAGFAIITGGGPGIMEAANKGARDAGGTSIGCNIELPFEQRPNPYLDTLIDF
;
A
#
# COMPACT_ATOMS: atom_id res chain seq x y z
N MET A 1 -22.01 -66.15 -44.77
CA MET A 1 -22.24 -67.31 -43.88
C MET A 1 -21.11 -68.30 -44.11
N ALA A 2 -20.11 -68.34 -43.22
CA ALA A 2 -18.94 -69.23 -43.31
C ALA A 2 -18.69 -69.85 -41.91
N PRO A 3 -18.40 -71.17 -41.80
CA PRO A 3 -18.62 -71.91 -40.57
C PRO A 3 -17.42 -71.89 -39.60
N ARG A 4 -17.75 -71.83 -38.31
CA ARG A 4 -16.83 -71.90 -37.16
C ARG A 4 -16.16 -73.29 -37.10
N ARG A 5 -14.81 -73.32 -36.99
CA ARG A 5 -14.06 -74.51 -36.54
C ARG A 5 -13.81 -74.41 -35.04
N ILE A 6 -14.37 -75.37 -34.31
CA ILE A 6 -14.17 -75.59 -32.87
C ILE A 6 -12.83 -76.34 -32.72
N ARG A 7 -11.88 -75.76 -31.97
CA ARG A 7 -10.68 -76.46 -31.50
C ARG A 7 -10.93 -76.97 -30.09
N THR A 8 -10.76 -78.27 -29.91
CA THR A 8 -10.77 -78.98 -28.62
C THR A 8 -9.42 -78.83 -27.91
N SER A 9 -9.43 -78.47 -26.63
CA SER A 9 -8.24 -78.39 -25.76
C SER A 9 -8.04 -79.71 -25.00
N PRO A 10 -6.79 -80.18 -24.75
CA PRO A 10 -6.52 -81.30 -23.83
C PRO A 10 -6.35 -80.81 -22.36
N PRO A 11 -6.35 -81.73 -21.37
CA PRO A 11 -6.68 -81.41 -19.99
C PRO A 11 -5.49 -81.03 -19.11
N GLY A 12 -5.75 -80.10 -18.19
CA GLY A 12 -5.32 -80.12 -16.79
C GLY A 12 -3.84 -79.95 -16.46
N LEU A 13 -3.47 -78.76 -15.97
CA LEU A 13 -2.50 -78.64 -14.87
C LEU A 13 -3.03 -77.61 -13.85
N ALA A 14 -3.18 -78.07 -12.62
CA ALA A 14 -3.65 -77.28 -11.48
C ALA A 14 -2.78 -76.03 -11.27
N ARG A 15 -3.37 -74.84 -11.38
CA ARG A 15 -2.72 -73.60 -10.93
C ARG A 15 -3.11 -73.35 -9.48
N SER A 16 -2.11 -73.47 -8.61
CA SER A 16 -2.15 -72.99 -7.23
C SER A 16 -2.74 -71.58 -7.18
N ARG A 17 -3.72 -71.34 -6.30
CA ARG A 17 -4.14 -69.99 -5.93
C ARG A 17 -2.94 -69.27 -5.29
N GLN A 18 -2.21 -68.48 -6.07
CA GLN A 18 -1.29 -67.50 -5.52
C GLN A 18 -2.13 -66.45 -4.77
N ARG A 19 -1.84 -66.27 -3.48
CA ARG A 19 -2.29 -65.09 -2.72
C ARG A 19 -1.86 -63.84 -3.51
N PRO A 20 -2.66 -62.75 -3.51
CA PRO A 20 -2.17 -61.49 -4.07
C PRO A 20 -0.86 -61.15 -3.37
N ALA A 21 0.17 -60.86 -4.17
CA ALA A 21 1.45 -60.42 -3.65
C ALA A 21 1.21 -59.20 -2.76
N ALA A 22 1.90 -59.14 -1.62
CA ALA A 22 1.98 -57.92 -0.83
C ALA A 22 2.37 -56.76 -1.76
N PRO A 23 1.86 -55.53 -1.53
CA PRO A 23 2.26 -54.38 -2.34
C PRO A 23 3.78 -54.34 -2.40
N SER A 24 4.32 -54.26 -3.62
CA SER A 24 5.75 -54.26 -3.86
C SER A 24 6.42 -53.13 -3.08
N ASP A 25 7.56 -53.45 -2.44
CA ASP A 25 8.42 -52.52 -1.68
C ASP A 25 8.69 -51.20 -2.43
N GLU A 26 8.55 -51.17 -3.75
CA GLU A 26 8.66 -49.95 -4.57
C GLU A 26 7.63 -48.86 -4.22
N SER A 27 6.38 -49.19 -3.87
CA SER A 27 5.41 -48.14 -3.53
C SER A 27 5.67 -47.55 -2.14
N ALA A 28 6.10 -48.39 -1.20
CA ALA A 28 6.54 -47.95 0.12
C ALA A 28 7.83 -47.13 0.03
N ALA A 29 8.78 -47.55 -0.81
CA ALA A 29 10.02 -46.82 -1.07
C ALA A 29 9.79 -45.49 -1.81
N LEU A 30 8.80 -45.41 -2.70
CA LEU A 30 8.42 -44.16 -3.36
C LEU A 30 7.73 -43.19 -2.39
N ASP A 31 6.83 -43.69 -1.53
CA ASP A 31 6.18 -42.87 -0.49
C ASP A 31 7.19 -42.36 0.55
N ASP A 32 8.17 -43.18 0.95
CA ASP A 32 9.24 -42.76 1.85
C ASP A 32 10.23 -41.79 1.17
N ALA A 33 10.54 -41.98 -0.12
CA ALA A 33 11.37 -41.05 -0.89
C ALA A 33 10.70 -39.67 -1.11
N ILE A 34 9.37 -39.60 -1.07
CA ILE A 34 8.61 -38.33 -1.12
C ILE A 34 8.57 -37.67 0.27
N ARG A 35 8.59 -38.45 1.36
CA ARG A 35 8.58 -37.95 2.73
C ARG A 35 9.93 -37.39 3.19
N ASP A 36 11.03 -37.93 2.68
CA ASP A 36 12.40 -37.54 3.05
C ASP A 36 12.98 -36.37 2.24
N VAL A 37 12.16 -35.68 1.45
CA VAL A 37 12.56 -34.36 0.94
C VAL A 37 12.38 -33.34 2.06
N ASP A 38 13.42 -33.20 2.88
CA ASP A 38 13.52 -32.19 3.94
C ASP A 38 13.68 -30.79 3.30
N ILE A 39 12.65 -30.33 2.59
CA ILE A 39 12.51 -28.93 2.17
C ILE A 39 12.15 -28.20 3.45
N PRO A 40 12.99 -27.28 3.96
CA PRO A 40 12.61 -26.46 5.10
C PRO A 40 11.29 -25.76 4.75
N ARG A 41 10.20 -26.15 5.40
CA ARG A 41 8.90 -25.49 5.23
C ARG A 41 8.94 -24.18 6.00
N VAL A 42 9.66 -23.22 5.42
CA VAL A 42 9.65 -21.83 5.88
C VAL A 42 8.24 -21.31 5.64
N THR A 43 7.59 -20.82 6.69
CA THR A 43 6.25 -20.24 6.55
C THR A 43 6.32 -18.98 5.69
N GLU A 44 5.24 -18.61 5.01
CA GLU A 44 5.25 -17.44 4.09
C GLU A 44 5.60 -16.13 4.81
N ASP A 45 5.19 -15.98 6.08
CA ASP A 45 5.59 -14.88 6.95
C ASP A 45 7.08 -14.95 7.31
N GLU A 46 7.61 -16.13 7.61
CA GLU A 46 9.04 -16.32 7.86
C GLU A 46 9.86 -16.01 6.58
N GLN A 47 9.37 -16.35 5.40
CA GLN A 47 10.00 -15.98 4.12
C GLN A 47 9.98 -14.47 3.90
N LEU A 48 8.85 -13.79 4.13
CA LEU A 48 8.72 -12.34 3.98
C LEU A 48 9.64 -11.58 4.96
N LEU A 49 9.69 -12.01 6.22
CA LEU A 49 10.46 -11.36 7.28
C LEU A 49 11.96 -11.67 7.19
N ASN A 50 12.34 -12.89 6.81
CA ASN A 50 13.74 -13.30 6.62
C ASN A 50 14.28 -13.03 5.21
N PHE A 51 13.48 -12.43 4.34
CA PHE A 51 13.90 -12.02 3.00
C PHE A 51 15.08 -11.05 3.09
N ARG A 52 16.30 -11.56 2.82
CA ARG A 52 17.50 -10.74 2.66
C ARG A 52 17.54 -10.22 1.22
N PRO A 53 17.32 -8.92 0.98
CA PRO A 53 17.33 -8.40 -0.37
C PRO A 53 18.73 -8.56 -0.97
N ARG A 54 18.83 -9.32 -2.06
CA ARG A 54 19.99 -9.24 -2.96
C ARG A 54 19.92 -7.87 -3.64
N PRO A 55 20.97 -7.02 -3.54
CA PRO A 55 20.85 -5.65 -4.00
C PRO A 55 20.68 -5.54 -5.52
N PRO A 56 19.99 -4.48 -6.01
CA PRO A 56 19.50 -3.33 -5.24
C PRO A 56 17.97 -3.16 -5.27
N ARG A 57 17.32 -3.13 -4.08
CA ARG A 57 15.92 -2.67 -3.88
C ARG A 57 15.61 -1.32 -4.56
N ALA A 58 16.63 -0.50 -4.75
CA ALA A 58 16.54 0.77 -5.46
C ALA A 58 16.05 0.60 -6.90
N GLU A 59 16.22 -0.55 -7.56
CA GLU A 59 15.78 -0.68 -8.95
C GLU A 59 14.25 -0.70 -9.06
N PHE A 60 13.56 -1.49 -8.23
CA PHE A 60 12.10 -1.60 -8.28
C PHE A 60 11.37 -0.33 -7.84
N THR A 61 11.85 0.35 -6.79
CA THR A 61 11.20 1.57 -6.27
C THR A 61 11.29 2.77 -7.20
N HIS A 62 12.06 2.68 -8.28
CA HIS A 62 12.14 3.70 -9.32
C HIS A 62 11.38 3.32 -10.60
N THR A 63 10.71 2.15 -10.62
CA THR A 63 9.89 1.70 -11.75
C THR A 63 8.51 2.35 -11.77
N ASP A 64 7.91 2.43 -12.95
CA ASP A 64 6.56 3.00 -13.12
C ASP A 64 5.47 2.24 -12.33
N PRO A 65 5.45 0.90 -12.22
CA PRO A 65 4.50 0.20 -11.36
C PRO A 65 4.57 0.66 -9.89
N TRP A 66 5.78 0.86 -9.36
CA TRP A 66 5.93 1.37 -7.99
C TRP A 66 5.45 2.82 -7.86
N ARG A 67 5.71 3.67 -8.86
CA ARG A 67 5.18 5.05 -8.89
C ARG A 67 3.67 5.10 -8.89
N VAL A 68 3.01 4.23 -9.66
CA VAL A 68 1.54 4.13 -9.65
C VAL A 68 1.03 3.77 -8.25
N MET A 69 1.67 2.79 -7.60
CA MET A 69 1.29 2.42 -6.23
C MET A 69 1.49 3.58 -5.23
N ARG A 70 2.57 4.35 -5.37
CA ARG A 70 2.80 5.56 -4.55
C ARG A 70 1.73 6.63 -4.77
N ILE A 71 1.43 6.96 -6.02
CA ILE A 71 0.39 7.95 -6.37
C ILE A 71 -0.96 7.52 -5.79
N VAL A 72 -1.33 6.23 -5.93
CA VAL A 72 -2.56 5.71 -5.35
C VAL A 72 -2.56 5.80 -3.82
N ALA A 73 -1.42 5.52 -3.17
CA ALA A 73 -1.28 5.66 -1.72
C ALA A 73 -1.48 7.13 -1.27
N GLU A 74 -0.88 8.09 -1.97
CA GLU A 74 -1.04 9.54 -1.70
C GLU A 74 -2.51 9.99 -1.88
N PHE A 75 -3.23 9.46 -2.88
CA PHE A 75 -4.66 9.69 -3.03
C PHE A 75 -5.48 9.12 -1.85
N VAL A 76 -5.19 7.89 -1.43
CA VAL A 76 -5.89 7.24 -0.32
C VAL A 76 -5.67 8.03 0.98
N GLU A 77 -4.43 8.43 1.26
CA GLU A 77 -4.11 9.26 2.43
C GLU A 77 -4.83 10.62 2.37
N GLY A 78 -4.77 11.30 1.22
CA GLY A 78 -5.46 12.58 1.02
C GLY A 78 -6.97 12.46 1.24
N PHE A 79 -7.61 11.42 0.72
CA PHE A 79 -9.05 11.20 0.92
C PHE A 79 -9.38 10.87 2.37
N ASP A 80 -8.63 9.99 3.04
CA ASP A 80 -8.90 9.61 4.43
C ASP A 80 -8.81 10.83 5.38
N ARG A 81 -7.78 11.65 5.19
CA ARG A 81 -7.55 12.85 6.01
C ARG A 81 -8.59 13.94 5.78
N LEU A 82 -9.15 14.04 4.57
CA LEU A 82 -10.06 15.13 4.17
C LEU A 82 -11.53 14.70 4.07
N ALA A 83 -11.84 13.41 4.25
CA ALA A 83 -13.18 12.85 4.03
C ALA A 83 -14.28 13.50 4.88
N SER A 84 -13.96 13.96 6.09
CA SER A 84 -14.92 14.58 7.00
C SER A 84 -15.03 16.09 6.84
N LEU A 85 -14.29 16.70 5.91
CA LEU A 85 -14.27 18.14 5.70
C LEU A 85 -15.53 18.56 4.92
N ASP A 86 -16.31 19.49 5.49
CA ASP A 86 -17.53 19.99 4.86
C ASP A 86 -17.22 21.22 3.99
N LYS A 87 -17.22 22.42 4.58
CA LYS A 87 -16.93 23.66 3.88
C LYS A 87 -15.48 24.06 4.07
N ALA A 88 -14.76 24.27 2.98
CA ALA A 88 -13.37 24.71 3.02
C ALA A 88 -13.08 25.76 1.95
N VAL A 89 -12.09 26.60 2.23
CA VAL A 89 -11.53 27.57 1.28
C VAL A 89 -10.02 27.37 1.22
N THR A 90 -9.49 27.25 0.01
CA THR A 90 -8.05 27.19 -0.22
C THR A 90 -7.49 28.58 -0.42
N VAL A 91 -6.43 28.92 0.31
CA VAL A 91 -5.73 30.20 0.23
C VAL A 91 -4.33 29.99 -0.32
N PHE A 92 -4.00 30.71 -1.38
CA PHE A 92 -2.67 30.75 -1.98
C PHE A 92 -2.05 32.13 -1.85
N GLY A 93 -0.72 32.18 -1.75
CA GLY A 93 0.02 33.43 -1.77
C GLY A 93 1.52 33.21 -1.62
N SER A 94 2.27 34.30 -1.62
CA SER A 94 3.73 34.27 -1.56
C SER A 94 4.24 33.70 -0.23
N ALA A 95 5.19 32.78 -0.30
CA ALA A 95 5.93 32.24 0.83
C ALA A 95 6.93 33.24 1.45
N ARG A 96 7.21 34.35 0.74
CA ARG A 96 8.29 35.31 1.07
C ARG A 96 7.81 36.56 1.79
N VAL A 97 6.50 36.72 1.95
CA VAL A 97 5.92 37.90 2.60
C VAL A 97 6.18 37.82 4.11
N ALA A 98 6.69 38.90 4.69
CA ALA A 98 7.00 38.98 6.10
C ALA A 98 5.75 39.32 6.95
N PRO A 99 5.70 38.96 8.25
CA PRO A 99 4.54 39.20 9.11
C PRO A 99 4.15 40.68 9.31
N ASP A 100 5.07 41.61 9.08
CA ASP A 100 4.84 43.05 9.17
C ASP A 100 4.19 43.64 7.91
N ASP A 101 4.20 42.90 6.80
CA ASP A 101 3.62 43.33 5.53
C ASP A 101 2.09 43.45 5.63
N PRO A 102 1.48 44.51 5.07
CA PRO A 102 0.02 44.66 5.00
C PRO A 102 -0.71 43.47 4.38
N GLN A 103 -0.11 42.79 3.40
CA GLN A 103 -0.70 41.61 2.75
C GLN A 103 -0.79 40.42 3.71
N TYR A 104 0.20 40.23 4.59
CA TYR A 104 0.16 39.19 5.62
C TYR A 104 -1.03 39.42 6.55
N ARG A 105 -1.17 40.63 7.08
CA ARG A 105 -2.27 40.99 7.98
C ARG A 105 -3.64 40.87 7.32
N MET A 106 -3.73 41.22 6.03
CA MET A 106 -4.95 41.05 5.25
C MET A 106 -5.32 39.57 5.10
N ALA A 107 -4.35 38.72 4.77
CA ALA A 107 -4.58 37.27 4.64
C ALA A 107 -5.02 36.64 5.98
N GLU A 108 -4.38 37.03 7.08
CA GLU A 108 -4.76 36.63 8.43
C GLU A 108 -6.20 37.05 8.75
N GLU A 109 -6.56 38.30 8.47
CA GLU A 109 -7.91 38.81 8.72
C GLU A 109 -8.98 38.10 7.88
N VAL A 110 -8.73 37.92 6.59
CA VAL A 110 -9.66 37.22 5.68
C VAL A 110 -9.88 35.78 6.14
N ALA A 111 -8.82 35.06 6.48
CA ALA A 111 -8.91 33.69 6.98
C ALA A 111 -9.67 33.61 8.31
N ARG A 112 -9.45 34.57 9.21
CA ARG A 112 -10.17 34.69 10.48
C ARG A 112 -11.68 34.88 10.28
N LEU A 113 -12.07 35.71 9.32
CA LEU A 113 -13.49 35.94 8.99
C LEU A 113 -14.13 34.70 8.35
N LEU A 114 -13.43 34.02 7.45
CA LEU A 114 -13.88 32.77 6.84
C LEU A 114 -14.06 31.65 7.88
N ALA A 115 -13.09 31.51 8.80
CA ALA A 115 -13.17 30.55 9.89
C ALA A 115 -14.38 30.80 10.80
N ARG A 116 -14.66 32.06 11.17
CA ARG A 116 -15.86 32.43 11.94
C ARG A 116 -17.16 32.14 11.19
N ALA A 117 -17.14 32.16 9.86
CA ALA A 117 -18.26 31.77 9.02
C ALA A 117 -18.42 30.25 8.85
N GLY A 118 -17.55 29.45 9.48
CA GLY A 118 -17.60 27.98 9.48
C GLY A 118 -16.87 27.33 8.31
N PHE A 119 -15.96 28.04 7.64
CA PHE A 119 -15.08 27.46 6.62
C PHE A 119 -13.77 26.99 7.25
N ALA A 120 -13.34 25.77 6.93
CA ALA A 120 -11.96 25.36 7.13
C ALA A 120 -11.04 26.09 6.14
N ILE A 121 -9.79 26.32 6.54
CA ILE A 121 -8.78 26.97 5.70
C ILE A 121 -7.74 25.94 5.29
N ILE A 122 -7.53 25.82 3.99
CA ILE A 122 -6.52 24.95 3.38
C ILE A 122 -5.43 25.81 2.75
N THR A 123 -4.17 25.47 2.98
CA THR A 123 -3.02 26.12 2.33
C THR A 123 -1.98 25.08 1.89
N GLY A 124 -0.85 25.52 1.33
CA GLY A 124 0.32 24.67 1.11
C GLY A 124 1.15 24.39 2.38
N GLY A 125 0.76 24.90 3.54
CA GLY A 125 1.47 24.69 4.82
C GLY A 125 2.79 25.45 4.99
N GLY A 126 3.27 26.16 3.97
CA GLY A 126 4.52 26.93 4.02
C GLY A 126 4.43 28.28 4.75
N PRO A 127 5.51 29.09 4.70
CA PRO A 127 5.58 30.40 5.34
C PRO A 127 4.79 31.49 4.58
N GLY A 128 4.88 32.73 5.05
CA GLY A 128 4.32 33.91 4.39
C GLY A 128 2.79 33.94 4.40
N ILE A 129 2.16 34.18 3.25
CA ILE A 129 0.68 34.31 3.18
C ILE A 129 -0.03 33.01 3.59
N MET A 130 0.57 31.85 3.32
CA MET A 130 0.00 30.57 3.75
C MET A 130 -0.04 30.48 5.28
N GLU A 131 1.09 30.78 5.94
CA GLU A 131 1.17 30.88 7.39
C GLU A 131 0.15 31.87 7.96
N ALA A 132 0.04 33.07 7.36
CA ALA A 132 -0.90 34.09 7.80
C ALA A 132 -2.35 33.58 7.78
N ALA A 133 -2.74 32.88 6.70
CA ALA A 133 -4.07 32.31 6.57
C ALA A 133 -4.31 31.19 7.60
N ASN A 134 -3.35 30.28 7.80
CA ASN A 134 -3.45 29.23 8.81
C ASN A 134 -3.55 29.80 10.23
N LYS A 135 -2.74 30.82 10.52
CA LYS A 135 -2.78 31.55 11.79
C LYS A 135 -4.15 32.18 12.03
N GLY A 136 -4.66 32.94 11.06
CA GLY A 136 -5.97 33.59 11.15
C GLY A 136 -7.11 32.60 11.38
N ALA A 137 -7.07 31.44 10.72
CA ALA A 137 -8.05 30.37 10.92
C ALA A 137 -8.01 29.81 12.34
N ARG A 138 -6.81 29.44 12.80
CA ARG A 138 -6.57 28.81 14.11
C ARG A 138 -6.89 29.76 15.26
N ASP A 139 -6.52 31.03 15.15
CA ASP A 139 -6.81 32.07 16.15
C ASP A 139 -8.32 32.35 16.26
N ALA A 140 -9.10 32.05 15.23
CA ALA A 140 -10.56 32.12 15.25
C ALA A 140 -11.24 30.83 15.76
N GLY A 141 -10.47 29.78 16.08
CA GLY A 141 -10.98 28.45 16.44
C GLY A 141 -11.52 27.64 15.25
N GLY A 142 -11.20 28.02 14.01
CA GLY A 142 -11.52 27.25 12.82
C GLY A 142 -10.46 26.20 12.50
N THR A 143 -10.80 25.25 11.64
CA THR A 143 -9.89 24.18 11.20
C THR A 143 -8.85 24.72 10.22
N SER A 144 -7.57 24.46 10.50
CA SER A 144 -6.43 24.87 9.68
C SER A 144 -5.68 23.67 9.10
N ILE A 145 -5.59 23.57 7.78
CA ILE A 145 -5.04 22.42 7.05
C ILE A 145 -3.90 22.89 6.13
N GLY A 146 -2.84 22.09 6.07
CA GLY A 146 -1.72 22.25 5.14
C GLY A 146 -1.56 21.03 4.25
N CYS A 147 -1.66 21.23 2.94
CA CYS A 147 -1.33 20.24 1.91
C CYS A 147 0.07 20.57 1.38
N ASN A 148 1.09 20.09 2.08
CA ASN A 148 2.48 20.38 1.80
C ASN A 148 3.01 19.50 0.66
N ILE A 149 4.07 19.96 -0.01
CA ILE A 149 4.75 19.20 -1.07
C ILE A 149 6.21 19.00 -0.71
N GLU A 150 6.78 17.87 -1.12
CA GLU A 150 8.20 17.63 -0.91
C GLU A 150 9.06 18.54 -1.82
N LEU A 151 9.76 19.49 -1.19
CA LEU A 151 10.75 20.35 -1.84
C LEU A 151 12.16 20.05 -1.33
N PRO A 152 13.20 20.24 -2.17
CA PRO A 152 14.59 20.07 -1.75
C PRO A 152 15.04 21.14 -0.72
N PHE A 153 14.34 22.26 -0.66
CA PHE A 153 14.56 23.39 0.25
C PHE A 153 13.19 23.94 0.67
N GLU A 154 13.08 24.66 1.79
CA GLU A 154 11.81 25.31 2.26
C GLU A 154 10.76 24.32 2.83
N GLN A 155 11.20 23.40 3.67
CA GLN A 155 10.44 22.27 4.22
C GLN A 155 9.85 22.47 5.62
N ARG A 156 9.82 23.69 6.14
CA ARG A 156 9.29 23.90 7.50
C ARG A 156 7.80 24.21 7.43
N PRO A 157 6.91 23.25 7.73
CA PRO A 157 5.49 23.55 7.87
C PRO A 157 5.32 24.60 8.95
N ASN A 158 4.39 25.53 8.72
CA ASN A 158 4.11 26.59 9.66
C ASN A 158 3.44 26.04 10.94
N PRO A 159 3.57 26.71 12.10
CA PRO A 159 3.14 26.16 13.39
C PRO A 159 1.62 26.26 13.64
N TYR A 160 0.84 26.73 12.66
CA TYR A 160 -0.60 26.99 12.81
C TYR A 160 -1.47 25.95 12.08
N LEU A 161 -0.90 24.80 11.75
CA LEU A 161 -1.60 23.68 11.14
C LEU A 161 -2.16 22.74 12.20
N ASP A 162 -3.43 22.37 12.08
CA ASP A 162 -4.03 21.29 12.88
C ASP A 162 -3.89 19.95 12.15
N THR A 163 -3.93 19.97 10.83
CA THR A 163 -3.71 18.81 9.96
C THR A 163 -2.66 19.15 8.91
N LEU A 164 -1.65 18.29 8.78
CA LEU A 164 -0.62 18.34 7.74
C LEU A 164 -0.74 17.05 6.90
N ILE A 165 -0.78 17.21 5.58
CA ILE A 165 -0.73 16.13 4.60
C ILE A 165 0.44 16.44 3.67
N ASP A 166 1.38 15.52 3.56
CA ASP A 166 2.55 15.66 2.69
C ASP A 166 2.33 14.87 1.39
N PHE A 167 2.56 15.53 0.25
CA PHE A 167 2.45 14.98 -1.10
C PHE A 167 3.81 14.97 -1.83
#